data_AF-A0A7C6V9L7-F1
#
_entry.id   AF-A0A7C6V9L7-F1
#
_cell.length_a   1.000
_cell.length_b   1.000
_cell.length_c   1.000
_cell.angle_alpha   90.00
_cell.angle_beta   90.00
_cell.angle_gamma   90.00
#
_symmetry.space_group_name_H-M   'P 1'
#
loop_
_entity.id
_entity.type
_entity.pdbx_description
1 polymer ?
#
loop_
_entity_poly.entity_id
_entity_poly.type
_entity_poly.pdbx_seq_one_letter_code
_entity_poly.pdbx_strand_id
1 'polypeptide(L)'
;KGELDHYIGVATSSDKTAEFDVLKVEDSTWAVFESIGPFPETLQNVWGRIYSEWFPSSGYEAAPGPEILWNESPDIGNSKYRSEIWIPVKKKDY
;
A
#
# COMPACT_ATOMS: atom_id res chain seq x y z
N LYS A 1 16.21 -1.25 -16.28
CA LYS A 1 15.46 0.00 -16.07
C LYS A 1 14.10 -0.40 -15.56
N GLY A 2 13.74 -0.03 -14.33
CA GLY A 2 12.38 -0.15 -13.83
C GLY A 2 11.72 1.22 -13.91
N GLU A 3 10.42 1.25 -14.17
CA GLU A 3 9.58 2.44 -14.07
C GLU A 3 8.63 2.25 -12.90
N LEU A 4 8.32 3.33 -12.20
CA LEU A 4 7.41 3.35 -11.05
C LEU A 4 6.45 4.51 -11.26
N ASP A 5 5.16 4.20 -11.37
CA ASP A 5 4.11 5.20 -11.32
C ASP A 5 3.72 5.43 -9.86
N HIS A 6 3.66 6.71 -9.46
CA HIS A 6 3.25 7.10 -8.12
C HIS A 6 2.10 8.09 -8.19
N TYR A 7 0.97 7.70 -7.60
CA TYR A 7 -0.26 8.49 -7.58
C TYR A 7 -0.54 9.00 -6.16
N ILE A 8 -1.01 10.24 -6.08
CA ILE A 8 -1.63 10.80 -4.87
C ILE A 8 -3.09 11.04 -5.23
N GLY A 9 -3.99 10.35 -4.54
CA GLY A 9 -5.40 10.38 -4.89
C GLY A 9 -6.31 9.97 -3.73
N VAL A 10 -7.60 9.93 -4.02
CA VAL A 10 -8.65 9.53 -3.07
C VAL A 10 -9.53 8.47 -3.73
N ALA A 11 -10.02 7.53 -2.93
CA ALA A 11 -11.03 6.59 -3.40
C ALA A 11 -12.35 7.33 -3.65
N THR A 12 -12.99 7.05 -4.80
CA THR A 12 -14.26 7.67 -5.18
C THR A 12 -15.14 6.67 -5.91
N SER A 13 -16.45 6.78 -5.73
CA SER A 13 -17.47 6.08 -6.52
C SER A 13 -18.16 6.99 -7.55
N SER A 14 -17.70 8.24 -7.66
CA SER A 14 -18.25 9.23 -8.59
C SER A 14 -17.56 9.14 -9.95
N ASP A 15 -18.35 9.03 -11.01
CA ASP A 15 -17.87 9.11 -12.40
C ASP A 15 -17.43 10.53 -12.82
N LYS A 16 -17.63 11.52 -11.94
CA LYS A 16 -17.18 12.91 -12.16
C LYS A 16 -15.80 13.09 -11.58
N THR A 17 -14.77 12.79 -12.37
CA THR A 17 -13.35 12.90 -11.98
C THR A 17 -12.66 14.16 -12.49
N ALA A 18 -13.42 15.07 -13.12
CA ALA A 18 -12.94 16.34 -13.65
C ALA A 18 -11.69 16.16 -14.53
N GLU A 19 -10.58 16.81 -14.18
CA GLU A 19 -9.30 16.77 -14.89
C GLU A 19 -8.29 15.77 -14.29
N PHE A 20 -8.69 14.99 -13.27
CA PHE A 20 -7.80 14.02 -12.64
C PHE A 20 -7.73 12.72 -13.42
N ASP A 21 -6.55 12.11 -13.43
CA ASP A 21 -6.37 10.75 -13.89
C ASP A 21 -7.17 9.76 -13.03
N VAL A 22 -7.70 8.72 -13.67
CA VAL A 22 -8.51 7.70 -13.02
C VAL A 22 -7.81 6.37 -13.10
N LEU A 23 -7.33 5.88 -11.95
CA LEU A 23 -6.82 4.53 -11.81
C LEU A 23 -7.96 3.61 -11.38
N LYS A 24 -8.41 2.73 -12.29
CA LYS A 24 -9.36 1.68 -11.93
C LYS A 24 -8.64 0.62 -11.09
N VAL A 25 -9.16 0.38 -9.89
CA VAL A 25 -8.70 -0.69 -9.00
C VAL A 25 -9.75 -1.80 -9.01
N GLU A 26 -9.40 -2.96 -9.58
CA GLU A 26 -10.30 -4.12 -9.58
C GLU A 26 -10.46 -4.69 -8.17
N ASP A 27 -11.48 -5.54 -7.99
CA ASP A 27 -11.65 -6.27 -6.74
C ASP A 27 -10.44 -7.18 -6.48
N SER A 28 -10.00 -7.22 -5.21
CA SER A 28 -8.80 -7.95 -4.82
C SER A 28 -8.87 -8.37 -3.36
N THR A 29 -8.11 -9.40 -3.02
CA THR A 29 -7.80 -9.70 -1.61
C THR A 29 -6.57 -8.88 -1.23
N TRP A 30 -6.59 -8.25 -0.06
CA TRP A 30 -5.54 -7.35 0.39
C TRP A 30 -4.90 -7.85 1.67
N ALA A 31 -3.57 -7.82 1.71
CA ALA A 31 -2.82 -7.89 2.97
C ALA A 31 -2.61 -6.46 3.47
N VAL A 32 -3.08 -6.16 4.69
CA VAL A 32 -3.01 -4.83 5.29
C VAL A 32 -2.07 -4.89 6.48
N PHE A 33 -1.07 -4.02 6.49
CA PHE A 33 -0.05 -3.92 7.53
C PHE A 33 -0.03 -2.54 8.14
N GLU A 34 0.03 -2.48 9.45
CA GLU A 34 0.12 -1.24 10.19
C GLU A 34 1.58 -0.88 10.47
N SER A 35 1.93 0.39 10.28
CA SER A 35 3.21 0.98 10.66
C SER A 35 2.94 2.12 11.64
N ILE A 36 3.44 1.98 12.88
CA ILE A 36 3.36 3.02 13.91
C ILE A 36 4.77 3.39 14.35
N GLY A 37 5.18 4.63 14.09
CA GLY A 37 6.48 5.14 14.50
C GLY A 37 6.91 6.37 13.69
N PRO A 38 8.18 6.81 13.83
CA PRO A 38 8.71 7.92 13.04
C PRO A 38 8.59 7.67 11.54
N PHE A 39 8.06 8.66 10.81
CA PHE A 39 7.96 8.66 9.35
C PHE A 39 9.21 9.30 8.71
N PRO A 40 9.75 8.77 7.60
CA PRO A 40 9.33 7.58 6.85
C PRO A 40 10.02 6.28 7.28
N GLU A 41 10.95 6.32 8.23
CA GLU A 41 11.84 5.20 8.58
C GLU A 41 11.06 3.94 8.96
N THR A 42 10.08 4.08 9.86
CA THR A 42 9.26 2.94 10.32
C THR A 42 8.51 2.30 9.15
N LEU A 43 7.93 3.14 8.28
CA LEU A 43 7.18 2.69 7.11
C LEU A 43 8.06 1.90 6.14
N GLN A 44 9.27 2.41 5.83
CA GLN A 44 10.22 1.73 4.94
C GLN A 44 10.69 0.40 5.52
N ASN A 45 10.96 0.35 6.82
CA ASN A 45 11.33 -0.88 7.52
C ASN A 45 10.21 -1.92 7.47
N VAL A 46 8.95 -1.51 7.71
CA VAL A 46 7.80 -2.42 7.60
C VAL A 46 7.66 -2.94 6.17
N TRP A 47 7.75 -2.08 5.15
CA TRP A 47 7.70 -2.51 3.74
C TRP A 47 8.77 -3.55 3.40
N GLY A 48 10.01 -3.32 3.85
CA GLY A 48 11.11 -4.26 3.66
C GLY A 48 10.83 -5.62 4.28
N ARG A 49 10.29 -5.66 5.50
CA ARG A 49 9.95 -6.90 6.22
C ARG A 49 8.76 -7.63 5.63
N ILE A 50 7.79 -6.93 5.06
CA ILE A 50 6.68 -7.58 4.35
C ILE A 50 7.24 -8.43 3.19
N TYR A 51 8.15 -7.87 2.40
CA TYR A 51 8.76 -8.56 1.27
C TYR A 51 9.81 -9.61 1.64
N SER A 52 10.60 -9.39 2.69
CA SER A 52 11.69 -10.29 3.07
C SER A 52 11.29 -11.38 4.07
N GLU A 53 10.27 -11.16 4.91
CA GLU A 53 9.87 -12.08 5.98
C GLU A 53 8.45 -12.63 5.78
N TRP A 54 7.47 -11.76 5.55
CA TRP A 54 6.07 -12.16 5.52
C TRP A 54 5.70 -12.92 4.23
N PHE A 55 5.97 -12.36 3.05
CA PHE A 55 5.65 -13.02 1.78
C PHE A 55 6.27 -14.42 1.62
N PRO A 56 7.53 -14.68 2.03
CA PRO A 56 8.10 -16.02 2.00
C PRO A 56 7.34 -17.05 2.86
N SER A 57 6.71 -16.62 3.96
CA SER A 57 6.10 -17.51 4.96
C SER A 57 4.57 -17.50 4.99
N SER A 58 3.91 -16.55 4.34
CA SER A 58 2.46 -16.30 4.49
C SER A 58 1.54 -17.25 3.73
N GLY A 59 2.06 -17.99 2.74
CA GLY A 59 1.23 -18.73 1.77
C GLY A 59 0.55 -17.83 0.72
N TYR A 60 0.89 -16.54 0.69
CA TYR A 60 0.43 -15.57 -0.30
C TYR A 60 1.58 -15.07 -1.16
N GLU A 61 1.25 -14.55 -2.34
CA GLU A 61 2.13 -13.79 -3.21
C GLU A 61 1.45 -12.49 -3.65
N ALA A 62 2.25 -11.49 -4.04
CA ALA A 62 1.73 -10.24 -4.57
C ALA A 62 0.92 -10.50 -5.85
N ALA A 63 -0.25 -9.89 -5.94
CA ALA A 63 -1.10 -9.92 -7.11
C ALA A 63 -0.91 -8.63 -7.94
N PRO A 64 -1.26 -8.63 -9.24
CA PRO A 64 -1.27 -7.42 -10.03
C PRO A 64 -2.23 -6.37 -9.44
N GLY A 65 -1.79 -5.12 -9.38
CA GLY A 65 -2.57 -4.00 -8.84
C GLY A 65 -1.68 -2.98 -8.14
N PRO A 66 -2.24 -1.83 -7.73
CA PRO A 66 -1.49 -0.84 -6.98
C PRO A 66 -1.26 -1.29 -5.54
N GLU A 67 -0.09 -0.97 -5.00
CA GLU A 67 0.11 -0.93 -3.55
C GLU A 67 -0.39 0.42 -3.03
N ILE A 68 -1.21 0.40 -1.97
CA ILE A 68 -1.82 1.62 -1.42
C ILE A 68 -1.16 1.94 -0.09
N LEU A 69 -0.71 3.19 0.05
CA LEU A 69 -0.26 3.78 1.29
C LEU A 69 -1.34 4.72 1.82
N TRP A 70 -1.93 4.37 2.95
CA TRP A 70 -2.78 5.29 3.71
C TRP A 70 -1.98 5.91 4.87
N ASN A 71 -2.19 7.20 5.10
CA ASN A 71 -1.49 8.00 6.08
C ASN A 71 -2.51 8.71 6.96
N GLU A 72 -2.35 8.65 8.29
CA GLU A 72 -3.39 9.13 9.20
C GLU A 72 -3.66 10.64 9.14
N SER A 73 -2.63 11.43 8.79
CA SER A 73 -2.72 12.89 8.75
C SER A 73 -1.60 13.50 7.90
N PRO A 74 -1.69 14.76 7.45
CA PRO A 74 -0.57 15.42 6.79
C PRO A 74 0.61 15.76 7.73
N ASP A 75 0.42 15.69 9.06
CA ASP A 75 1.46 16.00 10.05
C ASP A 75 2.32 14.77 10.36
N ILE A 76 3.40 14.61 9.59
CA ILE A 76 4.35 13.51 9.72
C ILE A 76 5.34 13.65 10.89
N GLY A 77 5.26 14.73 11.68
CA GLY A 77 6.19 14.99 12.80
C GLY A 77 5.96 14.14 14.05
N ASN A 78 4.84 13.41 14.12
CA ASN A 78 4.49 12.58 15.26
C ASN A 78 5.44 11.36 15.37
N SER A 79 6.04 11.13 16.54
CA SER A 79 6.89 9.95 16.77
C SER A 79 6.10 8.63 16.81
N LYS A 80 4.77 8.70 16.88
CA LYS A 80 3.84 7.57 16.77
C LYS A 80 2.96 7.69 15.53
N TYR A 81 3.50 8.23 14.45
CA TYR A 81 2.76 8.41 13.21
C TYR A 81 2.28 7.06 12.67
N ARG A 82 0.99 6.97 12.34
CA ARG A 82 0.32 5.76 11.87
C ARG A 82 0.09 5.80 10.36
N SER A 83 0.52 4.74 9.70
CA SER A 83 0.27 4.47 8.29
C SER A 83 -0.20 3.04 8.11
N GLU A 84 -0.88 2.78 7.01
CA GLU A 84 -1.25 1.43 6.58
C GLU A 84 -0.70 1.16 5.18
N ILE A 85 -0.10 -0.02 5.01
CA ILE A 85 0.39 -0.55 3.74
C ILE A 85 -0.56 -1.63 3.28
N TRP A 86 -1.14 -1.46 2.11
CA TRP A 86 -2.13 -2.36 1.54
C TRP A 86 -1.54 -2.95 0.25
N ILE A 87 -1.31 -4.26 0.25
CA ILE A 87 -0.74 -4.96 -0.91
C ILE A 87 -1.77 -5.95 -1.45
N PRO A 88 -2.09 -5.93 -2.75
CA PRO A 88 -2.98 -6.92 -3.34
C PRO A 88 -2.28 -8.27 -3.32
N VAL A 89 -2.99 -9.31 -2.90
CA VAL A 89 -2.43 -10.66 -2.73
C VAL A 89 -3.34 -11.73 -3.31
N LYS A 90 -2.72 -12.85 -3.71
CA LYS A 90 -3.40 -14.10 -4.02
C LYS A 90 -2.74 -15.25 -3.27
N LYS A 91 -3.50 -16.32 -3.03
CA LYS A 91 -2.93 -17.54 -2.45
C LYS A 91 -1.91 -18.12 -3.41
N LYS A 92 -0.80 -18.62 -2.88
CA LYS A 92 0.17 -19.40 -3.65
C LYS A 92 -0.48 -20.73 -4.05
N ASP A 93 -0.39 -21.06 -5.32
CA ASP A 93 -0.72 -22.38 -5.82
C ASP A 93 0.48 -23.30 -5.51
N TYR A 94 0.26 -24.32 -4.69
CA TYR A 94 1.25 -25.36 -4.36
C TYR A 94 1.00 -26.63 -5.17
#